data_AF-A0A5D6WFL0-F1
#
_entry.id   AF-A0A5D6WFL0-F1
#
_cell.length_a   1.000
_cell.length_b   1.000
_cell.length_c   1.000
_cell.angle_alpha   90.00
_cell.angle_beta   90.00
_cell.angle_gamma   90.00
#
_symmetry.space_group_name_H-M   'P 1'
#
loop_
_entity.id
_entity.type
_entity.pdbx_description
1 polymer ?
#
loop_
_entity_poly.entity_id
_entity_poly.type
_entity_poly.pdbx_seq_one_letter_code
_entity_poly.pdbx_strand_id
1 'polypeptide(L)' 'MEGIDLEKYLKNVPKHITGRIRYNPANMLKAILFGFMSNGYISLRELEDNCKVNLRYMYLMEHQTPSYRTFGYFIENILS' A
#
# COMPACT_ATOMS: atom_id res chain seq x y z
N MET A 1 17.05 8.93 -14.73
CA MET A 1 16.63 8.17 -13.53
C MET A 1 16.06 6.87 -14.06
N GLU A 2 16.75 5.75 -13.85
CA GLU A 2 16.19 4.44 -14.20
C GLU A 2 15.02 4.17 -13.25
N GLY A 3 13.80 4.30 -13.77
CA GLY A 3 12.59 3.99 -13.02
C GLY A 3 12.37 2.49 -12.94
N ILE A 4 11.77 2.03 -11.84
CA ILE A 4 11.28 0.65 -11.76
C ILE A 4 10.01 0.52 -12.59
N ASP A 5 9.94 -0.51 -13.42
CA ASP A 5 8.73 -0.88 -14.13
C ASP A 5 7.75 -1.57 -13.17
N LEU A 6 6.79 -0.80 -12.68
CA LEU A 6 5.79 -1.26 -11.72
C LEU A 6 4.78 -2.25 -12.33
N GLU A 7 4.60 -2.28 -13.66
CA GLU A 7 3.66 -3.22 -14.31
C GLU A 7 4.09 -4.67 -14.10
N LYS A 8 5.40 -4.90 -13.94
CA LYS A 8 5.94 -6.23 -13.59
C LYS A 8 5.50 -6.75 -12.23
N TYR A 9 5.12 -5.87 -11.31
CA TYR A 9 4.78 -6.22 -9.93
C TYR A 9 3.29 -6.03 -9.62
N LEU A 10 2.64 -5.06 -10.27
CA LEU A 10 1.23 -4.73 -10.07
C LEU A 10 0.36 -5.40 -11.14
N LYS A 11 0.55 -6.71 -11.35
CA LYS A 11 -0.04 -7.45 -12.48
C LYS A 11 -1.56 -7.58 -12.40
N ASN A 12 -2.10 -7.66 -11.19
CA ASN A 12 -3.49 -8.05 -10.95
C ASN A 12 -4.37 -6.88 -10.49
N VAL A 13 -4.02 -5.62 -10.79
CA VAL A 13 -4.85 -4.47 -10.44
C VAL A 13 -6.17 -4.54 -11.22
N PRO A 14 -7.31 -4.84 -10.58
CA PRO A 14 -8.56 -5.01 -11.32
C PRO A 14 -8.99 -3.65 -11.88
N LYS A 15 -9.70 -3.63 -13.01
CA LYS A 15 -10.37 -2.40 -13.46
C LYS A 15 -11.38 -1.96 -12.40
N HIS A 16 -11.49 -0.64 -12.17
CA HIS A 16 -12.53 -0.10 -11.31
C HIS A 16 -13.85 -0.09 -12.08
N ILE A 17 -14.80 -0.94 -11.67
CA ILE A 17 -16.11 -1.07 -12.34
C ILE A 17 -17.20 -0.42 -11.49
N THR A 18 -17.27 -0.76 -10.20
CA THR A 18 -18.23 -0.21 -9.23
C THR A 18 -17.62 -0.22 -7.81
N GLY A 19 -18.22 0.53 -6.87
CA GLY A 19 -17.86 0.49 -5.46
C GLY A 19 -17.00 1.67 -4.97
N ARG A 20 -16.26 1.46 -3.86
CA ARG A 20 -15.42 2.49 -3.24
C ARG A 20 -14.21 2.80 -4.13
N ILE A 21 -13.87 4.09 -4.23
CA ILE A 21 -12.63 4.56 -4.84
C ILE A 21 -11.46 3.81 -4.21
N ARG A 22 -10.62 3.22 -5.06
CA ARG A 22 -9.48 2.42 -4.62
C ARG A 22 -8.30 3.32 -4.26
N TYR A 23 -7.50 2.84 -3.33
CA TYR A 23 -6.21 3.45 -3.00
C TYR A 23 -5.25 3.28 -4.19
N ASN A 24 -4.34 4.24 -4.36
CA ASN A 24 -3.32 4.17 -5.39
C ASN A 24 -2.39 2.95 -5.14
N PRO A 25 -2.30 1.98 -6.06
CA PRO A 25 -1.47 0.77 -5.89
C PRO A 25 0.01 1.06 -5.63
N ALA A 26 0.57 2.10 -6.25
CA ALA A 26 1.96 2.47 -6.05
C ALA A 26 2.18 3.03 -4.63
N ASN A 27 1.23 3.80 -4.09
CA ASN A 27 1.32 4.32 -2.72
C ASN A 27 1.17 3.18 -1.70
N MET A 28 0.24 2.25 -1.93
CA MET A 28 0.11 1.03 -1.12
C MET A 28 1.44 0.24 -1.08
N LEU A 29 2.06 0.02 -2.24
CA LEU A 29 3.35 -0.66 -2.34
C LEU A 29 4.46 0.09 -1.59
N LYS A 30 4.56 1.41 -1.75
CA LYS A 30 5.55 2.23 -1.01
C LYS A 30 5.39 2.10 0.50
N ALA A 31 4.16 2.20 1.01
CA ALA A 31 3.89 2.09 2.45
C ALA A 31 4.30 0.72 3.02
N ILE A 32 3.99 -0.36 2.28
CA ILE A 32 4.37 -1.72 2.66
C ILE A 32 5.89 -1.87 2.69
N LEU A 33 6.58 -1.53 1.59
CA LEU A 33 8.04 -1.62 1.51
C LEU A 33 8.73 -0.78 2.58
N PHE A 34 8.22 0.43 2.82
CA PHE A 34 8.73 1.32 3.85
C PHE A 34 8.58 0.72 5.26
N GLY A 35 7.44 0.08 5.55
CA GLY A 35 7.20 -0.58 6.83
C GLY A 35 8.10 -1.78 7.07
N PHE A 36 8.26 -2.66 6.08
CA PHE A 36 9.18 -3.79 6.18
C PHE A 36 10.63 -3.34 6.33
N MET A 37 11.05 -2.31 5.60
CA MET A 37 12.40 -1.74 5.72
C MET A 37 12.65 -1.10 7.09
N SER A 38 11.66 -0.40 7.65
CA SER A 38 11.83 0.38 8.90
C SER A 38 11.76 -0.49 10.15
N ASN A 39 10.89 -1.50 10.15
CA ASN A 39 10.54 -2.27 11.35
C ASN A 39 10.92 -3.76 11.24
N GLY A 40 11.42 -4.21 10.09
CA GLY A 40 11.61 -5.63 9.81
C GLY A 40 10.25 -6.32 9.65
N TYR A 41 9.76 -6.96 10.71
CA TYR A 41 8.44 -7.59 10.70
C TYR A 41 7.39 -6.60 11.21
N ILE A 42 6.56 -6.09 10.29
CA ILE A 42 5.46 -5.17 10.60
C ILE A 42 4.11 -5.84 10.36
N SER A 43 3.18 -5.66 11.30
CA SER A 43 1.81 -6.14 11.16
C SER A 43 0.96 -5.21 10.28
N LEU A 44 -0.11 -5.76 9.70
CA LEU A 44 -1.06 -4.97 8.90
C LEU A 44 -1.77 -3.88 9.73
N ARG A 45 -1.93 -4.08 11.04
CA ARG A 45 -2.50 -3.08 11.95
C ARG A 45 -1.52 -1.93 12.19
N GLU A 46 -0.24 -2.24 12.36
CA GLU A 46 0.79 -1.19 12.46
C GLU A 46 0.90 -0.38 11.17
N LEU A 47 0.74 -0.98 9.99
CA LEU A 47 0.66 -0.23 8.73
C LEU A 47 -0.54 0.73 8.72
N GLU A 48 -1.73 0.26 9.12
CA GLU A 48 -2.92 1.09 9.24
C GLU A 48 -2.71 2.26 10.21
N ASP A 49 -2.20 1.98 11.41
CA ASP A 49 -2.02 3.01 12.44
C ASP A 49 -0.94 4.02 12.05
N ASN A 50 0.15 3.56 11.43
CA ASN A 50 1.15 4.46 10.88
C ASN A 50 0.56 5.40 9.82
N CYS A 51 -0.36 4.94 8.97
CA CYS A 51 -1.01 5.83 7.99
C CYS A 51 -1.83 6.95 8.67
N LYS A 52 -2.29 6.75 9.92
CA LYS A 52 -3.06 7.75 10.67
C LYS A 52 -2.18 8.77 11.41
N VAL A 53 -1.03 8.34 11.96
CA VAL A 53 -0.25 9.17 12.89
C VAL A 53 1.19 9.44 12.47
N ASN A 54 1.75 8.68 11.54
CA ASN A 54 3.14 8.80 11.14
C ASN A 54 3.27 9.64 9.87
N LEU A 55 3.94 10.80 9.97
CA LEU A 55 4.10 11.75 8.88
C LEU A 55 4.67 11.11 7.60
N ARG A 56 5.58 10.14 7.71
CA ARG A 56 6.17 9.48 6.54
C ARG A 56 5.12 8.66 5.79
N TYR A 57 4.28 7.94 6.51
CA TYR A 57 3.20 7.15 5.90
C TYR A 57 2.08 8.05 5.39
N MET A 58 1.73 9.11 6.12
CA MET A 58 0.78 10.12 5.65
C MET A 58 1.25 10.74 4.33
N TYR A 59 2.54 11.06 4.21
CA TYR A 59 3.12 11.55 2.96
C TYR A 59 3.07 10.50 1.84
N LEU A 60 3.51 9.27 2.12
CA LEU A 60 3.51 8.19 1.12
C LEU A 60 2.12 7.81 0.64
N MET A 61 1.10 7.95 1.49
CA MET A 61 -0.29 7.62 1.22
C MET A 61 -1.16 8.83 0.85
N GLU A 62 -0.58 10.02 0.70
CA GLU A 62 -1.34 11.25 0.40
C GLU A 62 -2.50 11.47 1.39
N HIS A 63 -2.23 11.30 2.68
CA HIS A 63 -3.18 11.35 3.80
C HIS A 63 -4.31 10.30 3.77
N GLN A 64 -4.27 9.35 2.84
CA GLN A 64 -5.19 8.22 2.86
C GLN A 64 -4.82 7.25 3.99
N THR A 65 -5.83 6.67 4.63
CA THR A 65 -5.66 5.74 5.77
C THR A 65 -6.30 4.38 5.46
N PRO A 66 -5.64 3.52 4.64
CA PRO A 66 -6.15 2.18 4.35
C PRO A 66 -6.28 1.36 5.63
N SER A 67 -7.34 0.56 5.71
CA SER A 67 -7.50 -0.39 6.82
C SER A 67 -6.51 -1.56 6.69
N TYR A 68 -6.23 -2.25 7.79
CA TYR A 68 -5.42 -3.47 7.79
C TYR A 68 -5.95 -4.52 6.81
N ARG A 69 -7.28 -4.60 6.63
CA ARG A 69 -7.93 -5.48 5.63
C ARG A 69 -7.60 -5.07 4.20
N THR A 70 -7.51 -3.76 3.95
CA THR A 70 -7.12 -3.23 2.65
C THR A 70 -5.68 -3.61 2.32
N PHE A 71 -4.76 -3.51 3.30
CA PHE A 71 -3.39 -3.98 3.13
C PHE A 71 -3.32 -5.50 2.88
N GLY A 72 -4.08 -6.29 3.66
CA GLY A 72 -4.16 -7.74 3.46
C GLY A 72 -4.63 -8.11 2.05
N TYR A 73 -5.75 -7.52 1.60
CA TYR A 73 -6.25 -7.72 0.24
C TYR A 73 -5.21 -7.34 -0.82
N PHE A 74 -4.53 -6.21 -0.66
CA PHE A 74 -3.52 -5.75 -1.60
C PHE A 74 -2.36 -6.74 -1.73
N ILE A 75 -1.84 -7.22 -0.60
CA ILE A 75 -0.76 -8.21 -0.59
C ILE A 75 -1.23 -9.52 -1.24
N GLU A 76 -2.38 -10.05 -0.81
CA GLU A 76 -2.87 -11.36 -1.23
C GLU A 76 -3.34 -11.41 -2.68
N ASN A 77 -3.93 -10.34 -3.20
CA ASN A 77 -4.63 -10.37 -4.50
C ASN A 77 -3.94 -9.53 -5.59
N ILE A 78 -3.08 -8.58 -5.21
CA ILE A 78 -2.42 -7.67 -6.17
C ILE A 78 -0.94 -8.01 -6.31
N LEU A 79 -0.25 -8.33 -5.21
CA LEU A 79 1.19 -8.62 -5.21
C LEU A 79 1.54 -10.11 -5.36
N SER A 80 0.60 -11.02 -5.11
CA SER A 80 0.73 -12.46 -5.40
C SER A 80 0.81 -12.74 -6.90
#